data_AF-A0A0F2S6S7-F1
#
_entry.id   AF-A0A0F2S6S7-F1
#
_cell.length_a   1.000
_cell.length_b   1.000
_cell.length_c   1.000
_cell.angle_alpha   90.00
_cell.angle_beta   90.00
_cell.angle_gamma   90.00
#
_symmetry.space_group_name_H-M   'P 1'
#
loop_
_entity.id
_entity.type
_entity.pdbx_description
1 polymer ?
#
loop_
_entity_poly.entity_id
_entity_poly.type
_entity_poly.pdbx_seq_one_letter_code
_entity_poly.pdbx_strand_id
1 'polypeptide(L)' 'MAKNPKTWQKAVAVGSNISTSLAGLVLGGFFLGRYLDTRWGTEPWLMILLMLLGLGLGGSYLVVILKRFGASDDKE' A
#
# COMPACT_ATOMS: atom_id res chain seq x y z
N MET A 1 -1.99 -32.68 -11.48
CA MET A 1 -1.85 -31.21 -11.67
C MET A 1 -0.49 -30.79 -11.12
N ALA A 2 0.54 -30.72 -11.95
CA ALA A 2 1.90 -30.40 -11.49
C ALA A 2 1.98 -28.90 -11.16
N LYS A 3 2.04 -28.56 -9.87
CA LYS A 3 2.16 -27.17 -9.40
C LYS A 3 3.55 -26.67 -9.79
N ASN A 4 3.60 -25.88 -10.87
CA ASN A 4 4.83 -25.40 -11.47
C ASN A 4 5.61 -24.55 -10.43
N PRO A 5 6.84 -24.93 -10.02
CA PRO A 5 7.58 -24.26 -8.94
C PRO A 5 7.89 -22.78 -9.23
N LYS A 6 7.87 -22.39 -10.51
CA LYS A 6 8.07 -20.99 -10.94
C LYS A 6 6.90 -20.08 -10.55
N THR A 7 5.70 -20.60 -10.33
CA THR A 7 4.50 -19.80 -10.03
C THR A 7 4.43 -19.40 -8.56
N TRP A 8 4.75 -20.29 -7.63
CA TRP A 8 4.71 -19.96 -6.19
C TRP A 8 5.86 -19.03 -5.79
N GLN A 9 7.06 -19.22 -6.37
CA GLN A 9 8.20 -18.32 -6.14
C GLN A 9 7.90 -16.90 -6.67
N LYS A 10 7.26 -16.78 -7.83
CA LYS A 10 6.78 -15.50 -8.34
C LYS A 10 5.73 -14.87 -7.43
N ALA A 11 4.77 -15.66 -6.93
CA ALA A 11 3.75 -15.16 -6.01
C ALA A 11 4.37 -14.64 -4.71
N VAL A 12 5.34 -15.34 -4.14
CA VAL A 12 6.08 -14.91 -2.95
C VAL A 12 6.88 -13.64 -3.24
N ALA A 13 7.63 -13.60 -4.36
CA ALA A 13 8.42 -12.41 -4.72
C ALA A 13 7.55 -11.17 -4.94
N VAL A 14 6.39 -11.32 -5.61
CA VAL A 14 5.43 -10.23 -5.81
C VAL A 14 4.80 -9.81 -4.49
N GLY A 15 4.39 -10.76 -3.65
CA GLY A 15 3.84 -10.49 -2.32
C GLY A 15 4.81 -9.71 -1.44
N SER A 16 6.06 -10.19 -1.34
CA SER A 16 7.12 -9.53 -0.57
C SER A 16 7.42 -8.12 -1.08
N ASN A 17 7.44 -7.89 -2.40
CA ASN A 17 7.65 -6.56 -2.95
C ASN A 17 6.50 -5.60 -2.60
N ILE A 18 5.26 -6.06 -2.67
CA ILE A 18 4.08 -5.25 -2.32
C ILE A 18 4.11 -4.92 -0.83
N SER A 19 4.35 -5.92 0.04
CA SER A 19 4.42 -5.71 1.50
C SER A 19 5.56 -4.76 1.88
N THR A 20 6.73 -4.91 1.27
CA THR A 20 7.89 -4.05 1.54
C THR A 20 7.66 -2.62 1.07
N SER A 21 7.07 -2.45 -0.12
CA SER A 21 6.72 -1.14 -0.66
C SER A 21 5.66 -0.44 0.20
N LEU A 22 4.65 -1.19 0.65
CA LEU A 22 3.61 -0.68 1.53
C LEU A 22 4.19 -0.27 2.89
N ALA A 23 5.03 -1.12 3.50
CA ALA A 23 5.70 -0.80 4.76
C ALA A 23 6.59 0.43 4.62
N GLY A 24 7.37 0.54 3.53
CA GLY A 24 8.22 1.68 3.25
C GLY A 24 7.43 2.98 3.05
N LEU A 25 6.31 2.95 2.34
CA LEU A 25 5.44 4.12 2.16
C LEU A 25 4.78 4.55 3.47
N VAL A 26 4.30 3.59 4.28
CA VAL A 26 3.66 3.89 5.57
C VAL A 26 4.67 4.44 6.57
N LEU A 27 5.82 3.79 6.74
CA LEU A 27 6.90 4.27 7.62
C LEU A 27 7.46 5.60 7.13
N GLY A 28 7.66 5.75 5.83
CA GLY A 28 8.11 6.99 5.21
C GLY A 28 7.14 8.15 5.45
N GLY A 29 5.84 7.93 5.24
CA GLY A 29 4.80 8.93 5.50
C GLY A 29 4.68 9.30 6.99
N PHE A 30 4.82 8.31 7.88
CA PHE A 30 4.82 8.55 9.33
C PHE A 30 6.01 9.41 9.76
N PHE A 31 7.23 9.04 9.37
CA PHE A 31 8.44 9.78 9.75
C PHE A 31 8.46 11.17 9.12
N LEU A 32 8.06 11.29 7.86
CA LEU A 32 8.02 12.57 7.16
C LEU A 32 6.96 13.50 7.77
N GLY A 33 5.75 12.99 8.05
CA GLY A 33 4.69 13.74 8.70
C GLY A 33 5.08 14.20 10.10
N ARG A 34 5.70 13.32 10.89
CA ARG A 34 6.21 13.66 12.23
C ARG A 34 7.32 14.71 12.16
N TYR A 35 8.26 14.58 11.22
CA TYR A 35 9.34 15.55 11.04
C TYR A 35 8.81 16.94 10.66
N LEU A 36 7.83 17.02 9.75
CA LEU A 36 7.19 18.28 9.39
C LEU A 36 6.39 18.88 10.55
N ASP A 37 5.64 18.06 11.30
CA ASP A 37 4.87 18.53 12.48
C ASP A 37 5.78 19.11 13.56
N THR A 38 6.92 18.47 13.84
CA THR A 38 7.88 18.98 14.83
C THR A 38 8.62 20.22 14.33
N ARG A 39 8.83 20.37 13.01
CA ARG A 39 9.48 21.56 12.41
C ARG A 39 8.57 22.79 12.43
N TRP A 40 7.27 22.60 12.19
CA TRP A 40 6.29 23.69 12.14
C TRP A 40 5.52 23.91 13.45
N GLY A 41 5.68 23.04 14.45
CA GLY A 41 4.96 23.14 15.72
C GLY A 41 3.46 22.89 15.58
N THR A 42 3.02 22.29 14.47
CA THR A 42 1.61 21.99 14.17
C THR A 42 1.16 20.66 14.75
N GLU A 43 1.96 20.06 15.63
CA GLU A 43 1.70 18.74 16.21
C GLU A 43 0.30 18.74 16.87
N PRO A 44 -0.67 17.93 16.41
CA PRO A 44 -0.55 16.75 15.53
C PRO A 44 -1.33 16.83 14.20
N TRP A 45 -1.56 18.02 13.64
CA TRP A 45 -2.46 18.20 12.48
C TRP A 45 -1.94 17.59 11.18
N LEU A 46 -0.65 17.71 10.91
CA LEU A 46 -0.07 17.26 9.63
C LEU A 46 0.07 15.74 9.60
N MET A 47 0.38 15.13 10.75
CA MET A 47 0.36 13.69 10.96
C MET A 47 -1.04 13.10 10.74
N ILE A 48 -2.09 13.74 11.26
CA ILE A 48 -3.49 13.31 11.04
C ILE A 48 -3.85 13.40 9.55
N LEU A 49 -3.46 14.50 8.88
CA LEU A 49 -3.75 14.71 7.46
C LEU A 49 -3.04 13.69 6.56
N LEU A 50 -1.77 13.38 6.85
CA LEU A 50 -1.03 12.32 6.15
C LEU A 50 -1.56 10.92 6.44
N MET A 51 -1.99 10.62 7.68
CA MET A 51 -2.63 9.34 7.99
C MET A 51 -3.94 9.17 7.24
N LEU A 52 -4.80 10.20 7.20
CA LEU A 52 -6.06 10.18 6.47
C LEU A 52 -5.83 10.01 4.96
N LEU A 53 -4.84 10.71 4.40
CA LEU A 53 -4.46 10.53 2.99
C LEU A 53 -3.91 9.13 2.72
N GLY A 54 -3.06 8.60 3.58
CA GLY A 54 -2.51 7.25 3.46
C GLY A 54 -3.60 6.17 3.53
N LEU A 55 -4.55 6.32 4.45
CA LEU A 55 -5.71 5.42 4.58
C LEU A 55 -6.60 5.51 3.34
N GLY A 56 -6.90 6.71 2.86
CA GLY A 56 -7.71 6.94 1.67
C GLY A 56 -7.08 6.38 0.40
N LEU A 57 -5.78 6.61 0.19
CA LEU A 57 -5.01 6.07 -0.93
C LEU A 57 -4.90 4.55 -0.87
N GLY A 58 -4.59 3.99 0.30
CA GLY A 58 -4.49 2.55 0.50
C GLY A 58 -5.81 1.84 0.26
N GLY A 59 -6.91 2.37 0.82
CA GLY A 59 -8.26 1.85 0.58
C GLY A 59 -8.67 1.95 -0.89
N SER A 60 -8.41 3.09 -1.53
CA SER A 60 -8.71 3.28 -2.95
C SER A 60 -7.90 2.32 -3.84
N TYR A 61 -6.63 2.10 -3.53
CA TYR A 61 -5.78 1.16 -4.24
C TYR A 61 -6.30 -0.28 -4.12
N LEU A 62 -6.75 -0.68 -2.93
CA LEU A 62 -7.38 -1.97 -2.67
C LEU A 62 -8.66 -2.13 -3.52
N VAL A 63 -9.52 -1.11 -3.56
CA VAL A 63 -10.74 -1.10 -4.39
C VAL A 63 -10.41 -1.18 -5.89
N VAL A 64 -9.38 -0.47 -6.35
CA VAL A 64 -8.93 -0.52 -7.75
C VAL A 64 -8.41 -1.90 -8.11
N ILE A 65 -7.61 -2.53 -7.24
CA ILE A 65 -7.14 -3.91 -7.44
C ILE A 65 -8.33 -4.87 -7.51
N LEU A 66 -9.26 -4.76 -6.55
CA LEU A 66 -10.43 -5.63 -6.49
C LEU A 66 -11.31 -5.46 -7.74
N LYS A 67 -11.53 -4.23 -8.20
CA LYS A 67 -12.24 -3.95 -9.46
C LYS A 67 -11.51 -4.50 -10.67
N ARG A 68 -10.18 -4.40 -10.72
CA ARG A 68 -9.39 -4.87 -11.86
C ARG A 68 -9.32 -6.40 -11.92
N PHE A 69 -9.31 -7.06 -10.76
CA PHE A 69 -9.42 -8.50 -10.63
C PHE A 69 -10.85 -8.99 -10.95
N GLY A 70 -11.87 -8.38 -10.36
CA GLY A 70 -13.27 -8.75 -10.59
C GLY A 70 -13.77 -8.45 -12.02
N ALA A 71 -13.24 -7.40 -12.67
CA ALA A 71 -13.56 -7.11 -14.07
C ALA A 71 -12.75 -7.95 -15.07
N SER A 72 -11.84 -8.81 -14.61
CA SER A 72 -11.10 -9.76 -15.47
C SER A 72 -11.73 -11.16 -15.49
N ASP A 73 -12.87 -11.37 -14.81
CA ASP A 73 -13.59 -12.66 -14.76
C ASP A 73 -14.86 -12.69 -15.65
N ASP A 74 -15.01 -11.71 -16.57
CA ASP A 74 -16.13 -11.62 -17.53
C ASP A 74 -15.62 -11.61 -18.99
N LYS A 75 -14.61 -12.45 -19.24
CA LYS A 75 -14.05 -12.71 -20.58
C LYS A 75 -13.62 -14.19 -20.66
N GLU A 76 -14.54 -15.11 -20.38
CA GLU A 76 -14.51 -16.46 -20.94
C GLU A 76 -15.58 -16.60 -22.03
#